data_AF-A0AA39IY88-F1
#
_entry.id   AF-A0AA39IY88-F1
#
_cell.length_a   1.000
_cell.length_b   1.000
_cell.length_c   1.000
_cell.angle_alpha   90.00
_cell.angle_beta   90.00
_cell.angle_gamma   90.00
#
_symmetry.space_group_name_H-M   'P 1'
#
loop_
_entity.id
_entity.type
_entity.pdbx_description
1 polymer ?
#
loop_
_entity_poly.entity_id
_entity_poly.type
_entity_poly.pdbx_seq_one_letter_code
_entity_poly.pdbx_strand_id
1 'polypeptide(L)'
;MADIASSIPSLLGKLGIVVQYLKDVKDAPKERDKLLRELRYLDIYLPPIKNLISYSSNDDAWLATLQQLHHRFKKISVILDWLKDKLRDESVKRPWKLRWPFTKEDVADDLYRIKRFKTSVLGAMQHDNKALLRVMQETLGKVNGNVKRIAENRYVTRQIQKVEKETKMAEWIASQVTGPEIIMSRASRSERREAQSTPTLKHGQSLHR
;
A
#
# COMPACT_ATOMS: atom_id res chain seq x y z
N MET A 1 -12.97 7.40 -22.74
CA MET A 1 -13.41 7.72 -21.37
C MET A 1 -14.91 7.98 -21.31
N ALA A 2 -15.44 8.99 -22.03
CA ALA A 2 -16.87 9.34 -22.03
C ALA A 2 -17.81 8.15 -22.34
N ASP A 3 -17.44 7.29 -23.30
CA ASP A 3 -18.26 6.14 -23.71
C ASP A 3 -18.45 5.07 -22.64
N ILE A 4 -17.47 4.86 -21.76
CA ILE A 4 -17.58 3.86 -20.68
C ILE A 4 -18.33 4.45 -19.50
N ALA A 5 -17.99 5.69 -19.15
CA ALA A 5 -18.65 6.44 -18.10
C ALA A 5 -20.16 6.58 -18.35
N SER A 6 -20.59 6.70 -19.61
CA SER A 6 -22.01 6.69 -20.00
C SER A 6 -22.61 5.28 -20.10
N SER A 7 -21.82 4.27 -20.49
CA SER A 7 -22.31 2.89 -20.66
C SER A 7 -22.76 2.23 -19.35
N ILE A 8 -22.07 2.47 -18.23
CA ILE A 8 -22.37 1.80 -16.96
C ILE A 8 -23.68 2.27 -16.33
N PRO A 9 -23.95 3.59 -16.19
CA PRO A 9 -25.26 4.08 -15.77
C PRO A 9 -26.40 3.59 -16.68
N SER A 10 -26.16 3.54 -18.00
CA SER A 10 -27.14 3.00 -18.95
C SER A 10 -27.43 1.51 -18.69
N LEU A 11 -26.39 0.70 -18.47
CA LEU A 11 -26.55 -0.71 -18.09
C LEU A 11 -27.34 -0.87 -16.78
N LEU A 12 -27.03 -0.08 -15.76
CA LEU A 12 -27.74 -0.12 -14.47
C LEU A 12 -29.23 0.20 -14.64
N GLY A 13 -29.56 1.20 -15.46
CA GLY A 13 -30.96 1.53 -15.78
C GLY A 13 -31.68 0.36 -16.46
N LYS A 14 -31.07 -0.23 -17.50
CA LYS A 14 -31.64 -1.39 -18.21
C LYS A 14 -31.81 -2.61 -17.29
N LEU A 15 -30.80 -2.86 -16.46
CA LEU A 15 -30.80 -3.94 -15.48
C LEU A 15 -31.98 -3.81 -14.51
N GLY A 16 -32.20 -2.62 -13.98
CA GLY A 16 -33.33 -2.34 -13.07
C GLY A 16 -34.68 -2.66 -13.71
N ILE A 17 -34.88 -2.27 -14.97
CA ILE A 17 -36.11 -2.56 -15.72
C ILE A 17 -36.29 -4.06 -15.93
N VAL A 18 -35.26 -4.76 -16.40
CA VAL A 18 -35.32 -6.22 -16.64
C VAL A 18 -35.60 -6.98 -15.33
N VAL A 19 -34.93 -6.62 -14.24
CA VAL A 19 -35.15 -7.23 -12.92
C VAL A 19 -36.59 -6.98 -12.44
N GLN A 20 -37.13 -5.79 -12.67
CA GLN A 20 -38.52 -5.49 -12.33
C GLN A 20 -39.49 -6.38 -13.12
N TYR A 21 -39.34 -6.45 -14.45
CA TYR A 21 -40.20 -7.29 -15.28
C TYR A 21 -40.10 -8.77 -14.90
N LEU A 22 -38.89 -9.28 -14.64
CA LEU A 22 -38.71 -10.67 -14.23
C LEU A 22 -39.42 -10.99 -12.92
N LYS A 23 -39.50 -10.06 -11.95
CA LYS A 23 -40.24 -10.27 -10.70
C LYS A 23 -41.74 -10.43 -10.93
N ASP A 24 -42.27 -9.81 -11.98
CA ASP A 24 -43.69 -9.86 -12.33
C ASP A 24 -44.07 -11.14 -13.11
N VAL A 25 -43.09 -11.89 -13.63
CA VAL A 25 -43.29 -13.21 -14.26
C VAL A 25 -43.56 -14.28 -13.21
N LYS A 26 -44.68 -14.99 -13.35
CA LYS A 26 -45.18 -15.97 -12.36
C LYS A 26 -44.86 -17.44 -12.67
N ASP A 27 -44.69 -17.78 -13.95
CA ASP A 27 -44.32 -19.12 -14.42
C ASP A 27 -42.79 -19.28 -14.55
N ALA A 28 -42.33 -20.50 -14.86
CA ALA A 28 -40.91 -20.88 -14.95
C ALA A 28 -40.02 -20.35 -13.78
N PRO A 29 -40.41 -20.58 -12.51
CA PRO A 29 -39.74 -19.97 -11.37
C PRO A 29 -38.26 -20.35 -11.27
N LYS A 30 -37.88 -21.57 -11.69
CA LYS A 30 -36.49 -22.03 -11.64
C LYS A 30 -35.59 -21.27 -12.62
N GLU A 31 -36.05 -21.11 -13.86
CA GLU A 31 -35.35 -20.39 -14.92
C GLU A 31 -35.26 -18.90 -14.61
N ARG A 32 -36.37 -18.31 -14.16
CA ARG A 32 -36.45 -16.93 -13.68
C ARG A 32 -35.46 -16.67 -12.55
N ASP A 33 -35.47 -17.51 -11.51
CA ASP A 33 -34.61 -17.32 -10.35
C ASP A 33 -33.12 -17.48 -10.70
N LYS A 34 -32.80 -18.35 -11.67
CA LYS A 34 -31.45 -18.51 -12.19
C LYS A 34 -30.98 -17.26 -12.95
N LEU A 35 -31.84 -16.69 -13.80
CA LEU A 35 -31.54 -15.44 -14.51
C LEU A 35 -31.40 -14.26 -13.55
N LEU A 36 -32.35 -14.09 -12.62
CA LEU A 36 -32.30 -13.06 -11.59
C LEU A 36 -31.01 -13.14 -10.75
N ARG A 37 -30.55 -14.35 -10.41
CA ARG A 37 -29.29 -14.55 -9.69
C ARG A 37 -28.10 -14.04 -10.49
N GLU A 38 -28.01 -14.33 -11.78
CA GLU A 38 -26.89 -13.85 -12.60
C GLU A 38 -26.95 -12.33 -12.81
N LEU A 39 -28.15 -11.77 -13.01
CA LEU A 39 -28.37 -10.33 -13.11
C LEU A 39 -28.00 -9.58 -11.82
N ARG A 40 -28.25 -10.17 -10.65
CA ARG A 40 -27.85 -9.59 -9.35
C ARG A 40 -26.34 -9.39 -9.21
N TYR A 41 -25.52 -10.20 -9.88
CA TYR A 41 -24.07 -9.94 -9.88
C TYR A 41 -23.74 -8.64 -10.61
N LEU A 42 -24.44 -8.31 -11.69
CA LEU A 42 -24.25 -7.02 -12.36
C LEU A 42 -24.60 -5.86 -11.42
N ASP A 43 -25.67 -6.00 -10.64
CA ASP A 43 -26.09 -5.00 -9.66
C ASP A 43 -25.08 -4.82 -8.51
N ILE A 44 -24.34 -5.88 -8.16
CA ILE A 44 -23.26 -5.83 -7.16
C ILE A 44 -22.00 -5.14 -7.71
N TYR A 45 -21.61 -5.44 -8.96
CA TYR A 45 -20.31 -5.01 -9.49
C TYR A 45 -20.34 -3.68 -10.24
N LEU A 46 -21.44 -3.33 -10.92
CA LEU A 46 -21.52 -2.11 -11.72
C LEU A 46 -21.47 -0.82 -10.89
N PRO A 47 -22.11 -0.71 -9.70
CA PRO A 47 -22.06 0.52 -8.91
C PRO A 47 -20.65 0.87 -8.38
N PRO A 48 -19.86 -0.08 -7.82
CA PRO A 48 -18.47 0.18 -7.45
C PRO A 48 -17.63 0.65 -8.65
N ILE A 49 -17.81 0.03 -9.82
CA ILE A 49 -17.09 0.44 -11.04
C ILE A 49 -17.48 1.86 -11.45
N LYS A 50 -18.78 2.21 -11.43
CA LYS A 50 -19.25 3.56 -11.70
C LYS A 50 -18.57 4.58 -10.79
N ASN A 51 -18.52 4.30 -9.49
CA ASN A 51 -17.90 5.18 -8.51
C ASN A 51 -16.39 5.30 -8.75
N LEU A 52 -15.72 4.19 -9.04
CA LEU A 52 -14.29 4.19 -9.30
C LEU A 52 -13.94 5.04 -10.54
N ILE A 53 -14.75 4.99 -11.61
CA ILE A 53 -14.57 5.87 -12.78
C ILE A 53 -14.63 7.33 -12.37
N SER A 54 -15.57 7.71 -11.50
CA SER A 54 -15.73 9.10 -11.07
C SER A 54 -14.57 9.65 -10.25
N TYR A 55 -13.79 8.77 -9.61
CA TYR A 55 -12.62 9.15 -8.82
C TYR A 55 -11.30 9.08 -9.60
N SER A 56 -11.32 8.64 -10.85
CA SER A 56 -10.09 8.29 -11.56
C SER A 56 -9.59 9.37 -12.49
N SER A 57 -8.27 9.48 -12.58
CA SER A 57 -7.56 10.31 -13.55
C SER A 57 -7.45 9.57 -14.87
N ASN A 58 -7.35 10.29 -15.99
CA ASN A 58 -7.21 9.68 -17.33
C ASN A 58 -5.98 8.76 -17.47
N ASP A 59 -4.96 8.92 -16.61
CA ASP A 59 -3.72 8.16 -16.64
C ASP A 59 -3.77 6.87 -15.80
N ASP A 60 -4.89 6.59 -15.13
CA ASP A 60 -4.98 5.44 -14.24
C ASP A 60 -4.99 4.12 -15.04
N ALA A 61 -4.04 3.23 -14.74
CA ALA A 61 -3.86 1.96 -15.47
C ALA A 61 -5.12 1.07 -15.48
N TRP A 62 -5.92 1.11 -14.41
CA TRP A 62 -7.15 0.32 -14.31
C TRP A 62 -8.24 0.79 -15.29
N LEU A 63 -8.24 2.08 -15.68
CA LEU A 63 -9.16 2.58 -16.71
C LEU A 63 -8.83 2.01 -18.08
N ALA A 64 -7.54 1.85 -18.39
CA ALA A 64 -7.10 1.20 -19.62
C ALA A 64 -7.61 -0.25 -19.68
N THR A 65 -7.54 -0.99 -18.56
CA THR A 65 -8.15 -2.31 -18.42
C THR A 65 -9.65 -2.26 -18.67
N LEU A 66 -10.36 -1.29 -18.08
CA LEU A 66 -11.79 -1.10 -18.27
C LEU A 66 -12.15 -0.76 -19.73
N GLN A 67 -11.29 -0.01 -20.43
CA GLN A 67 -11.44 0.33 -21.84
C GLN A 67 -11.33 -0.89 -22.74
N GLN A 68 -10.43 -1.83 -22.46
CA GLN A 68 -10.37 -3.10 -23.16
C GLN A 68 -11.65 -3.92 -22.99
N LEU A 69 -12.35 -3.77 -21.85
CA LEU A 69 -13.61 -4.44 -21.58
C LEU A 69 -14.84 -3.74 -22.18
N HIS A 70 -14.72 -2.52 -22.71
CA HIS A 70 -15.84 -1.72 -23.19
C HIS A 70 -16.75 -2.44 -24.19
N HIS A 71 -16.16 -3.18 -25.14
CA HIS A 71 -16.92 -3.98 -26.10
C HIS A 71 -17.81 -5.05 -25.43
N ARG A 72 -17.42 -5.55 -24.25
CA ARG A 72 -18.20 -6.51 -23.48
C ARG A 72 -19.36 -5.86 -22.76
N PHE A 73 -19.19 -4.63 -22.24
CA PHE A 73 -20.29 -3.83 -21.70
C PHE A 73 -21.35 -3.60 -22.78
N LYS A 74 -20.95 -3.26 -24.01
CA LYS A 74 -21.87 -3.13 -25.15
C LYS A 74 -22.65 -4.43 -25.41
N LYS A 75 -21.98 -5.59 -25.41
CA LYS A 75 -22.63 -6.89 -25.58
C LYS A 75 -23.67 -7.18 -24.49
N ILE A 76 -23.36 -6.89 -23.22
CA ILE A 76 -24.33 -7.04 -22.13
C ILE A 76 -25.50 -6.06 -22.29
N SER A 77 -25.23 -4.83 -22.70
CA SER A 77 -26.28 -3.83 -22.97
C SER A 77 -27.31 -4.35 -23.98
N VAL A 78 -26.84 -4.99 -25.07
CA VAL A 78 -27.70 -5.59 -26.11
C VAL A 78 -28.53 -6.75 -25.54
N ILE A 79 -27.94 -7.60 -24.71
CA ILE A 79 -28.68 -8.70 -24.05
C ILE A 79 -29.77 -8.13 -23.13
N LEU A 80 -29.45 -7.09 -22.35
CA LEU A 80 -30.44 -6.45 -21.48
C LEU A 80 -31.56 -5.78 -22.26
N ASP A 81 -31.28 -5.17 -23.42
CA ASP A 81 -32.32 -4.65 -24.30
C ASP A 81 -33.20 -5.75 -24.86
N TRP A 82 -32.60 -6.84 -25.36
CA TRP A 82 -33.36 -7.99 -25.86
C TRP A 82 -34.24 -8.61 -24.77
N LEU A 83 -33.71 -8.81 -23.56
CA LEU A 83 -34.47 -9.29 -22.40
C LEU A 83 -35.62 -8.36 -22.06
N LYS A 84 -35.35 -7.04 -22.02
CA LYS A 84 -36.35 -6.01 -21.78
C LYS A 84 -37.46 -6.08 -22.82
N ASP A 85 -37.13 -6.18 -24.10
CA ASP A 85 -38.10 -6.17 -25.20
C ASP A 85 -38.93 -7.47 -25.23
N LYS A 86 -38.30 -8.63 -24.95
CA LYS A 86 -39.01 -9.92 -24.80
C LYS A 86 -39.96 -9.95 -23.61
N LEU A 87 -39.58 -9.32 -22.50
CA LEU A 87 -40.39 -9.24 -21.28
C LEU A 87 -41.43 -8.12 -21.36
N ARG A 88 -41.25 -7.16 -22.27
CA ARG A 88 -42.17 -6.05 -22.50
C ARG A 88 -43.35 -6.55 -23.32
N ASP A 89 -44.31 -7.15 -22.64
CA ASP A 89 -45.60 -7.47 -23.24
C ASP A 89 -46.53 -6.25 -23.19
N GLU A 90 -46.53 -5.44 -24.25
CA GLU A 90 -47.40 -4.27 -24.38
C GLU A 90 -48.90 -4.63 -24.41
N SER A 91 -49.23 -5.90 -24.67
CA SER A 91 -50.62 -6.36 -24.80
C SER A 91 -51.30 -6.63 -23.44
N VAL A 92 -50.51 -6.67 -22.36
CA VAL A 92 -50.98 -7.13 -21.05
C VAL A 92 -51.46 -5.95 -20.20
N LYS A 93 -52.76 -5.66 -20.30
CA LYS A 93 -53.49 -4.78 -19.35
C LYS A 93 -53.50 -5.31 -17.88
N ARG A 94 -52.84 -6.44 -17.59
CA ARG A 94 -52.85 -7.13 -16.29
C ARG A 94 -51.47 -7.68 -15.92
N PRO A 95 -50.65 -6.95 -15.15
CA PRO A 95 -49.25 -7.31 -14.85
C PRO A 95 -49.08 -8.71 -14.20
N TRP A 96 -50.12 -9.27 -13.57
CA TRP A 96 -50.09 -10.60 -12.96
C TRP A 96 -50.12 -11.79 -13.95
N LYS A 97 -50.03 -11.53 -15.26
CA LYS A 97 -50.16 -12.56 -16.31
C LYS A 97 -48.97 -12.64 -17.27
N LEU A 98 -47.87 -11.96 -16.97
CA LEU A 98 -46.61 -12.10 -17.71
C LEU A 98 -46.18 -13.57 -17.68
N ARG A 99 -46.22 -14.21 -18.86
CA ARG A 99 -45.76 -15.57 -19.08
C ARG A 99 -44.30 -15.54 -19.47
N TRP A 100 -43.57 -16.60 -19.13
CA TRP A 100 -42.18 -16.80 -19.49
C TRP A 100 -42.04 -16.84 -21.02
N PRO A 101 -41.47 -15.79 -21.66
CA PRO A 101 -41.53 -15.64 -23.10
C PRO A 101 -40.35 -16.34 -23.81
N PHE A 102 -39.49 -17.04 -23.07
CA PHE A 102 -38.21 -17.52 -23.56
C PHE A 102 -38.19 -19.03 -23.78
N THR A 103 -37.47 -19.45 -24.81
CA THR A 103 -37.08 -20.86 -24.95
C THR A 103 -35.97 -21.19 -23.96
N LYS A 104 -35.74 -22.48 -23.71
CA LYS A 104 -34.68 -22.94 -22.80
C LYS A 104 -33.30 -22.58 -23.37
N GLU A 105 -33.16 -22.65 -24.69
CA GLU A 105 -31.95 -22.39 -25.44
C GLU A 105 -31.56 -20.92 -25.39
N ASP A 106 -32.52 -20.01 -25.60
CA ASP A 106 -32.28 -18.56 -25.55
C ASP A 106 -31.70 -18.14 -24.19
N VAL A 107 -32.34 -18.62 -23.11
CA VAL A 107 -31.96 -18.28 -21.73
C VAL A 107 -30.59 -18.88 -21.40
N ALA A 108 -30.27 -20.06 -21.92
CA ALA A 108 -29.00 -20.70 -21.68
C ALA A 108 -27.83 -19.94 -22.31
N ASP A 109 -27.98 -19.47 -23.55
CA ASP A 109 -26.95 -18.68 -24.24
C ASP A 109 -26.74 -17.32 -23.54
N ASP A 110 -27.81 -16.62 -23.19
CA ASP A 110 -27.70 -15.34 -22.48
C ASP A 110 -27.08 -15.48 -21.09
N LEU A 111 -27.49 -16.51 -20.33
CA LEU A 111 -26.85 -16.83 -19.05
C LEU A 111 -25.36 -17.10 -19.22
N TYR A 112 -24.95 -17.82 -20.26
CA TYR A 112 -23.55 -18.06 -20.56
C TYR A 112 -22.79 -16.76 -20.84
N ARG A 113 -23.36 -15.87 -21.65
CA ARG A 113 -22.77 -14.56 -21.98
C ARG A 113 -22.65 -13.65 -20.75
N ILE A 114 -23.67 -13.59 -19.91
CA ILE A 114 -23.67 -12.83 -18.64
C ILE A 114 -22.60 -13.38 -17.69
N LYS A 115 -22.52 -14.71 -17.53
CA LYS A 115 -21.49 -15.36 -16.70
C LYS A 115 -20.08 -15.06 -17.20
N ARG A 116 -19.87 -15.15 -18.51
CA ARG A 116 -18.56 -14.86 -19.12
C ARG A 116 -18.16 -13.40 -18.89
N PHE A 117 -19.09 -12.47 -19.03
CA PHE A 117 -18.85 -11.06 -18.70
C PHE A 117 -18.45 -10.88 -17.23
N LYS A 118 -19.21 -11.49 -16.30
CA LYS A 118 -18.89 -11.48 -14.86
C LYS A 118 -17.47 -11.94 -14.59
N THR A 119 -17.06 -13.08 -15.15
CA THR A 119 -15.71 -13.61 -14.97
C THR A 119 -14.62 -12.69 -15.52
N SER A 120 -14.87 -12.03 -16.66
CA SER A 120 -13.91 -11.08 -17.24
C SER A 120 -13.74 -9.83 -16.38
N VAL A 121 -14.85 -9.22 -15.92
CA VAL A 121 -14.79 -8.03 -15.06
C VAL A 121 -14.11 -8.34 -13.74
N LEU A 122 -14.48 -9.45 -13.10
CA LEU A 122 -13.88 -9.84 -11.82
C LEU A 122 -12.39 -10.15 -11.96
N GLY A 123 -11.99 -10.86 -13.02
CA GLY A 123 -10.58 -11.18 -13.28
C GLY A 123 -9.73 -9.93 -13.51
N ALA A 124 -10.26 -8.95 -14.26
CA ALA A 124 -9.60 -7.66 -14.46
C ALA A 124 -9.41 -6.91 -13.13
N MET A 125 -10.47 -6.77 -12.34
CA MET A 125 -10.40 -6.12 -11.04
C MET A 125 -9.41 -6.80 -10.09
N GLN A 126 -9.38 -8.13 -10.07
CA GLN A 126 -8.42 -8.90 -9.27
C GLN A 126 -6.97 -8.70 -9.71
N HIS A 127 -6.74 -8.64 -11.02
CA HIS A 127 -5.41 -8.37 -11.58
C HIS A 127 -4.90 -6.99 -11.16
N ASP A 128 -5.72 -5.96 -11.30
CA ASP A 128 -5.36 -4.59 -10.93
C ASP A 128 -5.14 -4.45 -9.41
N ASN A 129 -6.00 -5.06 -8.59
CA ASN A 129 -5.82 -5.11 -7.13
C ASN A 129 -4.50 -5.79 -6.73
N LYS A 130 -4.11 -6.86 -7.43
CA LYS A 130 -2.85 -7.56 -7.17
C LYS A 130 -1.65 -6.69 -7.54
N ALA A 131 -1.73 -5.94 -8.64
CA ALA A 131 -0.69 -4.99 -9.03
C ALA A 131 -0.53 -3.89 -7.98
N LEU A 132 -1.64 -3.31 -7.51
CA LEU A 132 -1.64 -2.30 -6.44
C LEU A 132 -1.02 -2.84 -5.14
N LEU A 133 -1.42 -4.05 -4.72
CA LEU A 133 -0.88 -4.68 -3.51
C LEU A 133 0.64 -4.87 -3.59
N ARG A 134 1.19 -5.26 -4.76
CA ARG A 134 2.63 -5.39 -4.95
C ARG A 134 3.35 -4.05 -4.77
N VAL A 135 2.84 -2.99 -5.39
CA VAL A 135 3.41 -1.63 -5.26
C VAL A 135 3.38 -1.17 -3.80
N MET A 136 2.29 -1.43 -3.08
CA MET A 136 2.19 -1.11 -1.65
C MET A 136 3.22 -1.87 -0.82
N GLN A 137 3.39 -3.17 -1.07
CA GLN A 137 4.37 -4.00 -0.37
C GLN A 137 5.82 -3.53 -0.62
N GLU A 138 6.16 -3.21 -1.87
CA GLU A 138 7.47 -2.67 -2.22
C GLU A 138 7.72 -1.32 -1.54
N THR A 139 6.72 -0.44 -1.53
CA THR A 139 6.79 0.87 -0.88
C THR A 139 6.99 0.73 0.63
N LEU A 140 6.23 -0.17 1.26
CA LEU A 140 6.36 -0.47 2.68
C LEU A 140 7.76 -1.03 3.00
N GLY A 141 8.29 -1.91 2.14
CA GLY A 141 9.65 -2.43 2.26
C GLY A 141 10.71 -1.32 2.22
N LYS A 142 10.59 -0.37 1.29
CA LYS A 142 11.48 0.80 1.18
C LYS A 142 11.39 1.70 2.42
N VAL A 143 10.19 1.99 2.90
CA VAL A 143 9.97 2.78 4.12
C VAL A 143 10.61 2.09 5.32
N ASN A 144 10.39 0.79 5.50
CA ASN A 144 10.97 0.03 6.60
C ASN A 144 12.51 0.02 6.55
N GLY A 145 13.08 -0.12 5.35
CA GLY A 145 14.54 -0.01 5.14
C GLY A 145 15.07 1.37 5.52
N ASN A 146 14.37 2.44 5.14
CA ASN A 146 14.73 3.81 5.54
C ASN A 146 14.66 4.01 7.05
N VAL A 147 13.63 3.51 7.72
CA VAL A 147 13.49 3.60 9.18
C VAL A 147 14.65 2.90 9.88
N LYS A 148 15.04 1.70 9.44
CA LYS A 148 16.21 0.98 9.98
C LYS A 148 17.50 1.79 9.82
N ARG A 149 17.75 2.28 8.61
CA ARG A 149 18.93 3.12 8.33
C ARG A 149 18.97 4.39 9.19
N ILE A 150 17.83 5.03 9.41
CA ILE A 150 17.74 6.21 10.29
C ILE A 150 18.06 5.83 11.75
N ALA A 151 17.57 4.68 12.22
CA ALA A 151 17.88 4.19 13.56
C ALA A 151 19.37 3.90 13.74
N GLU A 152 20.00 3.23 12.76
CA GLU A 152 21.45 2.95 12.73
C GLU A 152 22.28 4.24 12.69
N ASN A 153 21.95 5.17 11.79
CA ASN A 153 22.64 6.46 11.71
C ASN A 153 22.52 7.23 13.04
N ARG A 154 21.33 7.24 13.65
CA ARG A 154 21.12 7.88 14.96
C ARG A 154 21.99 7.25 16.05
N TYR A 155 22.17 5.92 16.03
CA TYR A 155 23.07 5.23 16.94
C TYR A 155 24.52 5.69 16.75
N VAL A 156 25.01 5.69 15.50
CA VAL A 156 26.38 6.13 15.17
C VAL A 156 26.62 7.58 15.58
N THR A 157 25.69 8.49 15.28
CA THR A 157 25.79 9.90 15.69
C THR A 157 25.91 10.05 17.20
N ARG A 158 25.17 9.27 17.99
CA ARG A 158 25.29 9.30 19.46
C ARG A 158 26.65 8.82 19.94
N GLN A 159 27.24 7.81 19.30
CA GLN A 159 28.58 7.34 19.64
C GLN A 159 29.64 8.40 19.32
N ILE A 160 29.56 9.03 18.14
CA ILE A 160 30.47 10.12 17.76
C ILE A 160 30.39 11.26 18.78
N GLN A 161 29.18 11.70 19.13
CA GLN A 161 28.98 12.75 20.14
C GLN A 161 29.54 12.38 21.52
N LYS A 162 29.51 11.10 21.89
CA LYS A 162 30.09 10.63 23.15
C LYS A 162 31.62 10.75 23.12
N VAL A 163 32.25 10.24 22.06
CA VAL A 163 33.71 10.31 21.88
C VAL A 163 34.17 11.77 21.83
N GLU A 164 33.49 12.64 21.08
CA GLU A 164 33.83 14.07 21.02
C GLU A 164 33.79 14.75 22.40
N LYS A 165 32.81 14.40 23.25
CA LYS A 165 32.75 14.92 24.63
C LYS A 165 33.92 14.42 25.47
N GLU A 166 34.26 13.14 25.36
CA GLU A 166 35.39 12.53 26.07
C GLU A 166 36.72 13.16 25.63
N THR A 167 36.93 13.35 24.32
CA THR A 167 38.13 14.01 23.76
C THR A 167 38.25 15.45 24.27
N LYS A 168 37.18 16.24 24.19
CA LYS A 168 37.18 17.63 24.70
C LYS A 168 37.48 17.71 26.20
N MET A 169 36.98 16.75 26.97
CA MET A 169 37.28 16.67 28.41
C MET A 169 38.76 16.35 28.64
N ALA A 170 39.32 15.39 27.90
CA ALA A 170 40.73 15.03 28.00
C ALA A 170 41.65 16.19 27.61
N GLU A 171 41.35 16.90 26.53
CA GLU A 171 42.06 18.12 26.11
C GLU A 171 42.01 19.21 27.19
N TRP A 172 40.83 19.42 27.79
CA TRP A 172 40.67 20.36 28.90
C TRP A 172 41.55 19.96 30.09
N ILE A 173 41.53 18.70 30.53
CA ILE A 173 42.40 18.21 31.62
C ILE A 173 43.88 18.41 31.28
N ALA A 174 44.31 18.05 30.06
CA ALA A 174 45.69 18.22 29.63
C ALA A 174 46.13 19.70 29.68
N SER A 175 45.26 20.63 29.28
CA SER A 175 45.54 22.07 29.36
C SER A 175 45.77 22.56 30.79
N GLN A 176 45.11 21.96 31.78
CA GLN A 176 45.29 22.29 33.20
C GLN A 176 46.59 21.71 33.78
N VAL A 177 47.02 20.54 33.31
CA VAL A 177 48.25 19.86 33.81
C VAL A 177 49.53 20.42 33.19
N THR A 178 49.45 21.00 31.99
CA THR A 178 50.61 21.53 31.25
C THR A 178 50.90 23.02 31.56
N GLY A 179 50.26 23.58 32.59
CA GLY A 179 50.58 24.92 33.08
C GLY A 179 51.99 24.98 33.72
N PRO A 180 52.75 26.08 33.54
CA PRO A 180 54.14 26.19 34.00
C PRO A 180 54.34 26.04 35.52
N GLU A 181 53.29 26.15 36.33
CA GLU A 181 53.36 26.01 37.79
C GLU A 181 53.65 24.57 38.29
N ILE A 182 53.25 23.54 37.54
CA ILE A 182 53.44 22.14 37.97
C ILE A 182 54.86 21.65 37.63
N ILE A 183 55.45 22.13 36.53
CA ILE A 183 56.83 21.79 36.14
C ILE A 183 57.84 22.41 37.12
N MET A 184 57.62 23.67 37.56
CA MET A 184 58.50 24.30 38.56
C MET A 184 58.46 23.58 39.92
N SER A 185 57.30 23.08 40.35
CA SER A 185 57.18 22.36 41.63
C SER A 185 57.95 21.03 41.66
N ARG A 186 58.19 20.39 40.50
CA ARG A 186 58.93 19.13 40.41
C ARG A 186 60.44 19.35 40.27
N ALA A 187 60.87 20.41 39.57
CA ALA A 187 62.27 20.81 39.49
C ALA A 187 62.82 21.23 40.88
N SER A 188 62.06 22.02 41.65
CA SER A 188 62.48 22.44 43.00
C SER A 188 62.56 21.31 44.03
N ARG A 189 61.95 20.15 43.76
CA ARG A 189 62.05 18.97 44.64
C ARG A 189 63.25 18.08 44.34
N SER A 190 63.81 18.19 43.12
CA SER A 190 65.02 17.46 42.71
C SER A 190 66.29 18.16 43.23
N GLU A 191 66.35 19.49 43.20
CA GLU A 191 67.50 20.25 43.72
C GLU A 191 67.63 20.22 45.26
N ARG A 192 66.56 19.88 45.98
CA ARG A 192 66.58 19.81 47.45
C ARG A 192 67.22 18.54 48.04
N ARG A 193 67.67 17.59 47.21
CA ARG A 193 68.32 16.35 47.68
C ARG A 193 69.83 16.27 47.46
N GLU A 194 70.47 17.24 46.79
CA GLU A 194 71.92 17.21 46.55
C GLU A 194 72.75 18.20 47.39
N ALA A 195 72.13 19.05 48.22
CA ALA A 195 72.85 19.99 49.07
C ALA A 195 72.75 19.66 50.56
N GLN A 196 73.08 18.44 50.96
CA GLN A 196 73.36 18.09 52.37
C GLN A 196 74.24 16.83 52.45
N SER A 197 75.52 16.98 52.15
CA SER A 197 76.57 16.04 52.56
C SER A 197 77.92 16.75 52.55
N THR A 198 78.23 17.43 53.64
CA THR A 198 79.60 17.80 54.01
C THR A 198 80.11 16.73 54.97
N PRO A 199 81.13 15.92 54.63
CA PRO A 199 81.76 15.05 55.61
C PRO A 199 82.80 15.84 56.37
N THR A 200 82.64 15.85 57.70
CA THR A 200 83.60 16.40 58.65
C THR A 200 84.86 15.53 58.65
N LEU A 201 86.00 16.13 58.32
CA LEU A 201 87.33 15.56 58.54
C LEU A 201 87.55 15.35 60.05
N LYS A 202 87.82 14.12 60.47
CA LYS A 202 88.59 13.83 61.68
C LYS A 202 89.82 13.01 61.32
N HIS A 203 90.96 13.63 61.58
CA HIS A 203 92.32 13.09 61.50
C HIS A 203 92.65 12.33 62.80
N GLY A 204 93.50 11.31 62.67
CA GLY A 204 94.12 10.52 63.74
C GLY A 204 94.34 9.09 63.24
N GLN A 205 95.46 8.81 62.57
CA GLN A 205 96.70 8.21 63.14
C GLN A 205 96.40 6.87 63.83
N SER A 206 97.09 5.74 63.62
CA SER A 206 98.38 5.37 63.04
C SER A 206 98.40 3.82 63.04
N LEU A 207 99.13 3.14 62.14
CA LEU A 207 100.22 2.25 62.56
C LEU A 207 100.99 1.63 61.38
N HIS A 208 102.28 1.49 61.66
CA HIS A 208 103.37 0.91 60.88
C HIS A 208 103.24 -0.60 60.61
N ARG A 209 103.93 -1.00 59.53
CA ARG A 209 104.67 -2.26 59.27
C ARG A 209 103.94 -3.59 59.45
#